data_AF-A0A0Q0DQG5-F1
#
_entry.id   AF-A0A0Q0DQG5-F1
#
_cell.length_a   1.000
_cell.length_b   1.000
_cell.length_c   1.000
_cell.angle_alpha   90.00
_cell.angle_beta   90.00
_cell.angle_gamma   90.00
#
_symmetry.space_group_name_H-M   'P 1'
#
loop_
_entity.id
_entity.type
_entity.pdbx_description
1 polymer ?
#
loop_
_entity_poly.entity_id
_entity_poly.type
_entity_poly.pdbx_seq_one_letter_code
_entity_poly.pdbx_strand_id
1 'polypeptide(L)'
;MTKRYFIGAERFAVRRSWALLACALSVLSTGGVATAAEIAAANQGYSVTLKQLGRNYPMSLRGVDATDSVNFNVRADQVVTGASLTLSYSYSPALLADLSQINVMINDEVAATLPLPKEGAGKPQVQVIEIPPQMITEFNRLNLQFIGHYTMSCEDPKHSSLWARINNDMRLDIRVTPFALPNDLAILPLPFFDRRDDRDVNLPVVMGAAPDNATLEAAGALASWIGAAKTRSRMASFPAHFSELPAKGNALVLLKGEGPLQLGALTMPAPKGPTLTMVTHPNDPNGKLLV
;
A
#
# COMPACT_ATOMS: atom_id res chain seq x y z
N MET A 1 -32.80 18.63 62.44
CA MET A 1 -32.47 19.19 63.78
C MET A 1 -32.24 18.02 64.73
N THR A 2 -31.21 17.90 65.58
CA THR A 2 -29.99 18.70 65.84
C THR A 2 -29.03 17.90 66.76
N LYS A 3 -27.69 17.94 66.53
CA LYS A 3 -26.55 17.43 67.37
C LYS A 3 -26.50 15.90 67.63
N ARG A 4 -25.38 15.14 67.57
CA ARG A 4 -23.90 15.27 67.83
C ARG A 4 -23.45 14.77 69.23
N TYR A 5 -22.56 13.76 69.21
CA TYR A 5 -21.40 13.51 70.13
C TYR A 5 -21.74 13.02 71.57
N PHE A 6 -20.95 12.21 72.32
CA PHE A 6 -19.66 11.51 72.09
C PHE A 6 -19.38 10.41 73.19
N ILE A 7 -18.43 9.49 72.92
CA ILE A 7 -17.45 8.83 73.84
C ILE A 7 -17.86 7.86 74.99
N GLY A 8 -17.14 6.71 75.02
CA GLY A 8 -16.80 5.90 76.22
C GLY A 8 -17.75 4.74 76.55
N ALA A 9 -17.36 3.58 77.11
CA ALA A 9 -16.04 2.99 77.44
C ALA A 9 -16.29 1.49 77.84
N GLU A 10 -15.36 0.53 78.02
CA GLU A 10 -13.89 0.42 77.91
C GLU A 10 -13.50 -1.09 77.66
N ARG A 11 -12.21 -1.36 77.36
CA ARG A 11 -11.38 -2.59 77.57
C ARG A 11 -12.03 -3.97 77.81
N PHE A 12 -11.54 -5.00 77.10
CA PHE A 12 -10.69 -6.06 77.69
C PHE A 12 -9.89 -6.81 76.59
N ALA A 13 -8.74 -7.38 76.93
CA ALA A 13 -7.72 -7.83 75.96
C ALA A 13 -7.47 -9.34 75.99
N VAL A 14 -7.11 -9.93 74.84
CA VAL A 14 -6.34 -11.19 74.77
C VAL A 14 -5.29 -11.12 73.65
N ARG A 15 -4.07 -11.56 73.94
CA ARG A 15 -2.94 -11.70 73.00
C ARG A 15 -2.99 -13.02 72.23
N ARG A 16 -2.50 -13.00 70.97
CA ARG A 16 -1.58 -13.98 70.32
C ARG A 16 -1.63 -13.72 68.80
N SER A 17 -0.57 -13.30 68.12
CA SER A 17 0.72 -13.97 67.80
C SER A 17 0.74 -14.33 66.32
N TRP A 18 1.89 -14.13 65.68
CA TRP A 18 2.02 -14.07 64.22
C TRP A 18 1.92 -15.43 63.51
N ALA A 19 1.34 -15.42 62.30
CA ALA A 19 1.77 -16.26 61.19
C ALA A 19 1.38 -15.58 59.85
N LEU A 20 2.37 -15.15 59.07
CA LEU A 20 2.18 -14.66 57.70
C LEU A 20 2.17 -15.86 56.74
N LEU A 21 1.15 -15.98 55.91
CA LEU A 21 1.22 -16.84 54.71
C LEU A 21 0.35 -16.26 53.58
N ALA A 22 0.85 -15.21 52.92
CA ALA A 22 0.23 -14.68 51.72
C ALA A 22 0.68 -15.49 50.50
N CYS A 23 -0.20 -16.37 49.99
CA CYS A 23 0.07 -17.13 48.78
C CYS A 23 -0.20 -16.26 47.54
N ALA A 24 0.86 -15.70 46.96
CA ALA A 24 0.78 -14.91 45.74
C ALA A 24 0.80 -15.83 44.50
N LEU A 25 -0.37 -16.12 43.95
CA LEU A 25 -0.51 -16.92 42.73
C LEU A 25 -0.26 -16.03 41.49
N SER A 26 0.98 -16.02 40.98
CA SER A 26 1.34 -15.32 39.74
C SER A 26 1.15 -16.23 38.53
N VAL A 27 0.04 -16.04 37.81
CA VAL A 27 -0.21 -16.71 36.53
C VAL A 27 0.62 -16.03 35.44
N LEU A 28 1.70 -16.67 34.99
CA LEU A 28 2.40 -16.26 33.77
C LEU A 28 1.60 -16.68 32.54
N SER A 29 0.74 -15.79 32.03
CA SER A 29 0.21 -15.90 30.68
C SER A 29 1.22 -15.32 29.68
N THR A 30 2.02 -16.18 29.05
CA THR A 30 2.84 -15.82 27.89
C THR A 30 1.98 -15.67 26.64
N GLY A 31 1.05 -14.71 26.66
CA GLY A 31 0.37 -14.21 25.48
C GLY A 31 1.21 -13.09 24.88
N GLY A 32 1.91 -13.37 23.79
CA GLY A 32 2.67 -12.35 23.06
C GLY A 32 1.73 -11.35 22.40
N VAL A 33 1.45 -10.24 23.08
CA VAL A 33 0.74 -9.10 22.48
C VAL A 33 1.74 -8.35 21.62
N ALA A 34 1.67 -8.55 20.29
CA ALA A 34 2.46 -7.80 19.33
C ALA A 34 2.27 -6.30 19.60
N THR A 35 3.40 -5.57 19.70
CA THR A 35 3.33 -4.16 20.10
C THR A 35 2.71 -3.32 18.99
N ALA A 36 2.13 -2.16 19.33
CA ALA A 36 1.57 -1.25 18.32
C ALA A 36 2.62 -0.81 17.26
N ALA A 37 3.90 -0.80 17.62
CA ALA A 37 5.02 -0.55 16.70
C ALA A 37 5.26 -1.71 15.71
N GLU A 38 5.00 -2.95 16.13
CA GLU A 38 5.12 -4.16 15.31
C GLU A 38 3.96 -4.27 14.31
N ILE A 39 2.75 -3.89 14.72
CA ILE A 39 1.58 -3.74 13.84
C ILE A 39 1.78 -2.57 12.86
N ALA A 40 2.38 -1.45 13.30
CA ALA A 40 2.72 -0.33 12.42
C ALA A 40 3.84 -0.68 11.42
N ALA A 41 4.82 -1.50 11.81
CA ALA A 41 5.86 -2.01 10.92
C ALA A 41 5.31 -3.03 9.89
N ALA A 42 4.28 -3.80 10.27
CA ALA A 42 3.63 -4.80 9.42
C ALA A 42 2.68 -4.20 8.36
N ASN A 43 2.43 -2.89 8.36
CA ASN A 43 1.46 -2.24 7.48
C ASN A 43 2.14 -1.36 6.41
N GLN A 44 3.14 -1.92 5.73
CA GLN A 44 3.65 -1.33 4.49
C GLN A 44 2.51 -1.32 3.45
N GLY A 45 2.28 -0.18 2.82
CA GLY A 45 1.12 -0.02 1.94
C GLY A 45 1.13 1.31 1.21
N TYR A 46 0.24 1.44 0.24
CA TYR A 46 0.07 2.67 -0.53
C TYR A 46 -1.38 2.89 -0.92
N SER A 47 -1.74 4.15 -1.09
CA SER A 47 -3.07 4.60 -1.49
C SER A 47 -3.01 5.20 -2.89
N VAL A 48 -3.90 4.76 -3.78
CA VAL A 48 -4.06 5.31 -5.13
C VAL A 48 -5.47 5.85 -5.34
N THR A 49 -5.54 7.09 -5.83
CA THR A 49 -6.79 7.75 -6.22
C THR A 49 -7.20 7.38 -7.65
N LEU A 50 -8.48 7.59 -8.00
CA LEU A 50 -8.98 7.41 -9.36
C LEU A 50 -8.14 8.14 -10.42
N LYS A 51 -7.67 9.36 -10.11
CA LYS A 51 -6.75 10.14 -10.97
C LYS A 51 -5.40 9.45 -11.18
N GLN A 52 -4.82 8.89 -10.12
CA GLN A 52 -3.56 8.16 -10.20
C GLN A 52 -3.70 6.85 -11.00
N LEU A 53 -4.88 6.23 -10.98
CA LEU A 53 -5.24 5.09 -11.84
C LEU A 53 -5.60 5.48 -13.28
N GLY A 54 -5.27 6.72 -13.71
CA GLY A 54 -5.41 7.19 -15.09
C GLY A 54 -6.75 7.84 -15.43
N ARG A 55 -7.69 7.97 -14.47
CA ARG A 55 -9.02 8.54 -14.70
C ARG A 55 -9.14 9.94 -14.11
N ASN A 56 -9.00 10.96 -14.97
CA ASN A 56 -9.11 12.36 -14.57
C ASN A 56 -10.56 12.82 -14.26
N TYR A 57 -11.57 12.04 -14.63
CA TYR A 57 -12.99 12.39 -14.54
C TYR A 57 -13.79 11.31 -13.82
N PRO A 58 -14.91 11.68 -13.15
CA PRO A 58 -15.80 10.73 -12.49
C PRO A 58 -16.34 9.68 -13.47
N MET A 59 -16.42 8.42 -13.06
CA MET A 59 -17.09 7.39 -13.89
C MET A 59 -18.58 7.69 -13.96
N SER A 60 -19.17 7.63 -15.15
CA SER A 60 -20.60 7.91 -15.39
C SER A 60 -21.28 6.66 -15.94
N LEU A 61 -21.84 5.85 -15.05
CA LEU A 61 -22.53 4.61 -15.37
C LEU A 61 -23.99 4.93 -15.72
N ARG A 62 -24.50 4.48 -16.87
CA ARG A 62 -25.82 4.86 -17.39
C ARG A 62 -26.50 3.72 -18.15
N GLY A 63 -27.82 3.61 -17.99
CA GLY A 63 -28.63 2.52 -18.54
C GLY A 63 -28.76 1.35 -17.56
N VAL A 64 -29.35 0.24 -18.02
CA VAL A 64 -29.68 -0.92 -17.17
C VAL A 64 -28.46 -1.75 -16.72
N ASP A 65 -27.42 -1.81 -17.54
CA ASP A 65 -26.11 -2.39 -17.22
C ASP A 65 -25.03 -1.47 -17.79
N ALA A 66 -24.14 -0.98 -16.93
CA ALA A 66 -23.01 -0.17 -17.33
C ALA A 66 -21.80 -0.48 -16.45
N THR A 67 -20.70 -0.88 -17.07
CA THR A 67 -19.43 -1.13 -16.39
C THR A 67 -18.39 -0.10 -16.80
N ASP A 68 -17.64 0.43 -15.83
CA ASP A 68 -16.44 1.23 -16.08
C ASP A 68 -15.28 0.70 -15.21
N SER A 69 -14.03 0.93 -15.63
CA SER A 69 -12.88 0.22 -15.05
C SER A 69 -11.59 1.02 -14.97
N VAL A 70 -10.75 0.61 -14.02
CA VAL A 70 -9.36 1.06 -13.87
C VAL A 70 -8.43 -0.12 -13.66
N ASN A 71 -7.21 -0.02 -14.20
CA ASN A 71 -6.19 -1.01 -13.95
C ASN A 71 -5.30 -0.57 -12.77
N PHE A 72 -4.92 -1.51 -11.92
CA PHE A 72 -3.92 -1.32 -10.88
C PHE A 72 -3.03 -2.57 -10.82
N ASN A 73 -1.76 -2.40 -10.49
CA ASN A 73 -0.77 -3.44 -10.65
C ASN A 73 0.07 -3.55 -9.36
N VAL A 74 0.69 -4.72 -9.17
CA VAL A 74 1.52 -5.03 -8.00
C VAL A 74 2.96 -5.25 -8.46
N ARG A 75 3.92 -4.70 -7.71
CA ARG A 75 5.35 -4.87 -8.02
C ARG A 75 5.79 -6.33 -7.88
N ALA A 76 6.77 -6.72 -8.68
CA ALA A 76 7.38 -8.05 -8.61
C ALA A 76 8.16 -8.34 -7.31
N ASP A 77 8.45 -7.33 -6.48
CA ASP A 77 9.11 -7.45 -5.15
C ASP A 77 8.12 -7.31 -3.97
N GLN A 78 6.81 -7.43 -4.21
CA GLN A 78 5.76 -7.28 -3.22
C GLN A 78 4.67 -8.36 -3.32
N VAL A 79 4.14 -8.78 -2.16
CA VAL A 79 2.94 -9.62 -2.05
C VAL A 79 1.84 -8.81 -1.38
N VAL A 80 0.61 -8.86 -1.90
CA VAL A 80 -0.54 -8.17 -1.30
C VAL A 80 -1.06 -8.95 -0.10
N THR A 81 -1.17 -8.28 1.04
CA THR A 81 -1.71 -8.83 2.30
C THR A 81 -3.11 -8.32 2.63
N GLY A 82 -3.63 -7.41 1.80
CA GLY A 82 -5.03 -7.02 1.73
C GLY A 82 -5.21 -5.72 0.97
N ALA A 83 -6.44 -5.38 0.60
CA ALA A 83 -6.74 -4.09 0.02
C ALA A 83 -8.12 -3.62 0.49
N SER A 84 -8.36 -2.32 0.43
CA SER A 84 -9.68 -1.75 0.69
C SER A 84 -9.98 -0.60 -0.26
N LEU A 85 -11.21 -0.59 -0.76
CA LEU A 85 -11.74 0.44 -1.64
C LEU A 85 -12.63 1.37 -0.83
N THR A 86 -12.21 2.63 -0.64
CA THR A 86 -13.11 3.72 -0.29
C THR A 86 -13.82 4.17 -1.57
N LEU A 87 -15.07 3.73 -1.75
CA LEU A 87 -15.92 4.08 -2.87
C LEU A 87 -16.78 5.29 -2.51
N SER A 88 -16.60 6.40 -3.22
CA SER A 88 -17.46 7.58 -3.17
C SER A 88 -18.36 7.61 -4.41
N TYR A 89 -19.68 7.60 -4.22
CA TYR A 89 -20.64 7.44 -5.32
C TYR A 89 -21.95 8.19 -5.10
N SER A 90 -22.73 8.35 -6.15
CA SER A 90 -24.10 8.88 -6.11
C SER A 90 -24.94 8.21 -7.19
N TYR A 91 -26.25 8.13 -7.00
CA TYR A 91 -27.17 7.41 -7.89
C TYR A 91 -28.54 8.07 -7.93
N SER A 92 -29.30 7.71 -8.95
CA SER A 92 -30.60 8.29 -9.23
C SER A 92 -31.66 8.00 -8.15
N PRO A 93 -32.46 8.99 -7.73
CA PRO A 93 -33.58 8.80 -6.79
C PRO A 93 -34.78 8.04 -7.39
N ALA A 94 -34.75 7.75 -8.69
CA ALA A 94 -35.80 7.02 -9.40
C ALA A 94 -35.51 5.51 -9.54
N LEU A 95 -34.45 4.98 -8.92
CA LEU A 95 -34.14 3.55 -8.94
C LEU A 95 -35.05 2.74 -8.01
N LEU A 96 -35.27 1.49 -8.40
CA LEU A 96 -35.87 0.46 -7.55
C LEU A 96 -34.76 -0.19 -6.73
N ALA A 97 -34.75 0.08 -5.41
CA ALA A 97 -33.72 -0.37 -4.49
C ALA A 97 -33.52 -1.89 -4.47
N ASP A 98 -34.61 -2.66 -4.59
CA ASP A 98 -34.59 -4.12 -4.53
C ASP A 98 -34.00 -4.80 -5.78
N LEU A 99 -33.83 -4.04 -6.88
CA LEU A 99 -33.30 -4.51 -8.16
C LEU A 99 -32.02 -3.80 -8.61
N SER A 100 -31.66 -2.67 -7.98
CA SER A 100 -30.56 -1.81 -8.43
C SER A 100 -29.37 -1.90 -7.48
N GLN A 101 -28.18 -2.09 -8.05
CA GLN A 101 -26.96 -2.40 -7.29
C GLN A 101 -25.71 -1.87 -8.01
N ILE A 102 -24.63 -1.69 -7.24
CA ILE A 102 -23.27 -1.51 -7.77
C ILE A 102 -22.42 -2.72 -7.37
N ASN A 103 -21.85 -3.42 -8.35
CA ASN A 103 -20.88 -4.48 -8.12
C ASN A 103 -19.45 -3.91 -8.19
N VAL A 104 -18.67 -4.21 -7.16
CA VAL A 104 -17.21 -4.01 -7.11
C VAL A 104 -16.57 -5.33 -7.50
N MET A 105 -15.83 -5.35 -8.61
CA MET A 105 -15.22 -6.57 -9.13
C MET A 105 -13.72 -6.39 -9.34
N ILE A 106 -12.96 -7.43 -9.05
CA ILE A 106 -11.51 -7.51 -9.29
C ILE A 106 -11.28 -8.66 -10.25
N ASN A 107 -10.65 -8.40 -11.40
CA ASN A 107 -10.34 -9.42 -12.40
C ASN A 107 -11.58 -10.23 -12.83
N ASP A 108 -12.69 -9.50 -13.01
CA ASP A 108 -14.03 -10.00 -13.34
C ASP A 108 -14.71 -10.89 -12.28
N GLU A 109 -14.10 -11.07 -11.10
CA GLU A 109 -14.69 -11.72 -9.91
C GLU A 109 -15.34 -10.68 -8.96
N VAL A 110 -16.53 -10.95 -8.43
CA VAL A 110 -17.27 -10.01 -7.55
C VAL A 110 -16.67 -10.01 -6.14
N ALA A 111 -16.09 -8.88 -5.74
CA ALA A 111 -15.58 -8.65 -4.39
C ALA A 111 -16.68 -8.18 -3.43
N ALA A 112 -17.60 -7.35 -3.91
CA ALA A 112 -18.78 -6.91 -3.15
C ALA A 112 -19.91 -6.43 -4.07
N THR A 113 -21.13 -6.49 -3.55
CA THR A 113 -22.34 -5.92 -4.16
C THR A 113 -22.97 -4.93 -3.18
N LEU A 114 -23.20 -3.70 -3.66
CA LEU A 114 -23.75 -2.60 -2.88
C LEU A 114 -25.21 -2.36 -3.28
N PRO A 115 -26.19 -2.47 -2.37
CA PRO A 115 -27.58 -2.11 -2.66
C PRO A 115 -27.72 -0.59 -2.80
N LEU A 116 -28.75 -0.14 -3.53
CA LEU A 116 -29.03 1.28 -3.77
C LEU A 116 -30.35 1.74 -3.09
N PRO A 117 -30.36 1.89 -1.75
CA PRO A 117 -31.57 2.23 -0.97
C PRO A 117 -32.09 3.65 -1.26
N LYS A 118 -33.41 3.88 -1.09
CA LYS A 118 -34.03 5.17 -1.43
C LYS A 118 -33.56 6.33 -0.55
N GLU A 119 -33.17 6.05 0.69
CA GLU A 119 -32.79 7.03 1.72
C GLU A 119 -31.49 7.79 1.35
N GLY A 120 -30.57 7.10 0.69
CA GLY A 120 -29.29 7.64 0.20
C GLY A 120 -29.34 8.19 -1.23
N ALA A 121 -30.41 7.91 -1.97
CA ALA A 121 -30.49 8.25 -3.39
C ALA A 121 -30.49 9.78 -3.63
N GLY A 122 -29.88 10.20 -4.74
CA GLY A 122 -29.66 11.61 -5.07
C GLY A 122 -28.63 12.35 -4.20
N LYS A 123 -28.00 11.69 -3.23
CA LYS A 123 -26.97 12.26 -2.34
C LYS A 123 -25.62 11.53 -2.51
N PRO A 124 -24.48 12.18 -2.24
CA PRO A 124 -23.20 11.50 -2.13
C PRO A 124 -23.22 10.45 -1.01
N GLN A 125 -22.75 9.24 -1.33
CA GLN A 125 -22.54 8.13 -0.42
C GLN A 125 -21.06 7.76 -0.39
N VAL A 126 -20.58 7.27 0.74
CA VAL A 126 -19.23 6.72 0.89
C VAL A 126 -19.33 5.35 1.56
N GLN A 127 -18.67 4.36 0.99
CA GLN A 127 -18.59 3.01 1.54
C GLN A 127 -17.15 2.51 1.48
N VAL A 128 -16.72 1.77 2.50
CA VAL A 128 -15.44 1.07 2.51
C VAL A 128 -15.70 -0.41 2.26
N ILE A 129 -15.01 -0.97 1.27
CA ILE A 129 -15.11 -2.37 0.87
C ILE A 129 -13.73 -3.01 1.08
N GLU A 130 -13.63 -4.00 1.96
CA GLU A 130 -12.41 -4.84 2.01
C GLU A 130 -12.40 -5.77 0.79
N ILE A 131 -11.26 -5.82 0.11
CA ILE A 131 -11.01 -6.68 -1.05
C ILE A 131 -10.11 -7.84 -0.57
N PRO A 132 -10.56 -9.10 -0.69
CA PRO A 132 -9.76 -10.26 -0.33
C PRO A 132 -8.44 -10.31 -1.14
N PRO A 133 -7.27 -10.47 -0.49
CA PRO A 133 -5.97 -10.38 -1.16
C PRO A 133 -5.78 -11.44 -2.26
N GLN A 134 -6.40 -12.61 -2.13
CA GLN A 134 -6.31 -13.69 -3.11
C GLN A 134 -6.93 -13.37 -4.49
N MET A 135 -7.78 -12.34 -4.58
CA MET A 135 -8.32 -11.85 -5.87
C MET A 135 -7.29 -11.00 -6.64
N ILE A 136 -6.23 -10.54 -5.97
CA ILE A 136 -5.26 -9.59 -6.49
C ILE A 136 -4.01 -10.35 -6.98
N THR A 137 -3.68 -10.16 -8.25
CA THR A 137 -2.53 -10.73 -8.95
C THR A 137 -1.52 -9.64 -9.30
N GLU A 138 -0.55 -9.92 -10.19
CA GLU A 138 0.40 -8.93 -10.68
C GLU A 138 -0.23 -7.81 -11.52
N PHE A 139 -1.22 -8.12 -12.34
CA PHE A 139 -1.94 -7.18 -13.19
C PHE A 139 -3.43 -7.26 -12.88
N ASN A 140 -4.04 -6.15 -12.47
CA ASN A 140 -5.43 -6.17 -12.02
C ASN A 140 -6.30 -5.15 -12.73
N ARG A 141 -7.57 -5.52 -12.88
CA ARG A 141 -8.63 -4.59 -13.26
C ARG A 141 -9.68 -4.53 -12.14
N LEU A 142 -9.90 -3.32 -11.64
CA LEU A 142 -11.04 -2.99 -10.79
C LEU A 142 -12.16 -2.48 -11.71
N ASN A 143 -13.23 -3.26 -11.81
CA ASN A 143 -14.47 -2.86 -12.48
C ASN A 143 -15.47 -2.36 -11.44
N LEU A 144 -16.22 -1.33 -11.82
CA LEU A 144 -17.43 -0.88 -11.12
C LEU A 144 -18.59 -1.02 -12.10
N GLN A 145 -19.41 -2.03 -11.88
CA GLN A 145 -20.63 -2.27 -12.66
C GLN A 145 -21.83 -1.69 -11.91
N PHE A 146 -22.68 -0.98 -12.63
CA PHE A 146 -23.99 -0.54 -12.19
C PHE A 146 -25.06 -1.37 -12.90
N ILE A 147 -25.92 -2.01 -12.11
CA ILE A 147 -27.19 -2.57 -12.59
C ILE A 147 -28.32 -1.68 -12.05
N GLY A 148 -29.21 -1.22 -12.92
CA GLY A 148 -30.22 -0.23 -12.57
C GLY A 148 -31.56 -0.48 -13.22
N HIS A 149 -32.62 -0.49 -12.41
CA HIS A 149 -34.00 -0.59 -12.86
C HIS A 149 -34.84 0.53 -12.24
N TYR A 150 -35.77 1.11 -13.01
CA TYR A 150 -36.65 2.20 -12.54
C TYR A 150 -38.14 1.83 -12.52
N THR A 151 -38.50 0.65 -13.03
CA THR A 151 -39.88 0.15 -13.09
C THR A 151 -39.88 -1.38 -13.04
N MET A 152 -40.99 -1.98 -12.58
CA MET A 152 -41.23 -3.44 -12.61
C MET A 152 -41.85 -3.89 -13.94
N SER A 153 -42.22 -2.93 -14.80
CA SER A 153 -42.81 -3.15 -16.13
C SER A 153 -41.72 -3.14 -17.21
N CYS A 154 -42.12 -3.15 -18.49
CA CYS A 154 -41.21 -2.84 -19.59
C CYS A 154 -40.51 -1.48 -19.35
N GLU A 155 -39.18 -1.47 -19.46
CA GLU A 155 -38.34 -0.30 -19.24
C GLU A 155 -37.58 0.09 -20.52
N ASP A 156 -37.19 1.35 -20.66
CA ASP A 156 -36.22 1.78 -21.67
C ASP A 156 -34.79 1.55 -21.14
N PRO A 157 -33.97 0.70 -21.78
CA PRO A 157 -32.60 0.39 -21.34
C PRO A 157 -31.67 1.60 -21.22
N LYS A 158 -32.02 2.74 -21.81
CA LYS A 158 -31.24 4.00 -21.80
C LYS A 158 -32.01 5.17 -21.17
N HIS A 159 -33.08 4.90 -20.43
CA HIS A 159 -33.89 5.94 -19.81
C HIS A 159 -33.04 6.89 -18.96
N SER A 160 -33.35 8.19 -18.99
CA SER A 160 -32.53 9.24 -18.36
C SER A 160 -32.44 9.14 -16.83
N SER A 161 -33.35 8.39 -16.19
CA SER A 161 -33.32 8.06 -14.77
C SER A 161 -32.30 6.98 -14.39
N LEU A 162 -31.77 6.20 -15.34
CA LEU A 162 -30.84 5.12 -15.07
C LEU A 162 -29.41 5.64 -15.05
N TRP A 163 -28.95 6.05 -13.86
CA TRP A 163 -27.57 6.50 -13.67
C TRP A 163 -27.02 6.24 -12.25
N ALA A 164 -25.72 5.94 -12.23
CA ALA A 164 -24.85 6.04 -11.08
C ALA A 164 -23.55 6.76 -11.47
N ARG A 165 -22.91 7.44 -10.52
CA ARG A 165 -21.68 8.21 -10.74
C ARG A 165 -20.68 7.92 -9.64
N ILE A 166 -19.46 7.52 -10.02
CA ILE A 166 -18.36 7.26 -9.09
C ILE A 166 -17.45 8.49 -9.10
N ASN A 167 -17.20 9.05 -7.92
CA ASN A 167 -16.53 10.34 -7.76
C ASN A 167 -14.99 10.20 -7.75
N ASN A 168 -14.29 11.32 -7.98
CA ASN A 168 -12.82 11.36 -8.11
C ASN A 168 -12.05 11.17 -6.80
N ASP A 169 -12.71 11.30 -5.65
CA ASP A 169 -12.24 11.04 -4.29
C ASP A 169 -12.23 9.53 -3.93
N MET A 170 -12.73 8.66 -4.83
CA MET A 170 -12.52 7.22 -4.77
C MET A 170 -11.02 6.88 -4.59
N ARG A 171 -10.75 5.99 -3.64
CA ARG A 171 -9.40 5.65 -3.17
C ARG A 171 -9.27 4.15 -2.94
N LEU A 172 -8.24 3.54 -3.52
CA LEU A 172 -7.87 2.16 -3.30
C LEU A 172 -6.60 2.13 -2.43
N ASP A 173 -6.73 1.60 -1.22
CA ASP A 173 -5.63 1.34 -0.30
C ASP A 173 -5.16 -0.10 -0.48
N ILE A 174 -3.87 -0.31 -0.69
CA ILE A 174 -3.26 -1.64 -0.88
C ILE A 174 -2.21 -1.85 0.21
N ARG A 175 -2.35 -2.93 0.98
CA ARG A 175 -1.42 -3.40 2.01
C ARG A 175 -0.53 -4.48 1.40
N VAL A 176 0.78 -4.34 1.54
CA VAL A 176 1.78 -5.21 0.93
C VAL A 176 2.84 -5.64 1.93
N THR A 177 3.45 -6.79 1.68
CA THR A 177 4.71 -7.20 2.31
C THR A 177 5.78 -7.27 1.24
N PRO A 178 6.86 -6.46 1.32
CA PRO A 178 7.99 -6.57 0.41
C PRO A 178 8.78 -7.84 0.69
N PHE A 179 9.41 -8.40 -0.34
CA PHE A 179 10.30 -9.55 -0.21
C PHE A 179 11.58 -9.39 -1.02
N ALA A 180 12.64 -10.07 -0.57
CA ALA A 180 13.94 -9.99 -1.19
C ALA A 180 13.98 -10.78 -2.51
N LEU A 181 14.19 -10.07 -3.63
CA LEU A 181 14.52 -10.69 -4.91
C LEU A 181 15.91 -11.37 -4.87
N PRO A 182 16.18 -12.36 -5.75
CA PRO A 182 17.53 -12.89 -5.91
C PRO A 182 18.50 -11.82 -6.44
N ASN A 183 19.79 -12.01 -6.17
CA ASN A 183 20.86 -11.21 -6.77
C ASN A 183 21.19 -11.77 -8.15
N ASP A 184 20.31 -11.52 -9.13
CA ASP A 184 20.40 -12.06 -10.48
C ASP A 184 20.23 -10.95 -11.53
N LEU A 185 21.20 -10.82 -12.44
CA LEU A 185 21.14 -9.83 -13.51
C LEU A 185 20.13 -10.19 -14.61
N ALA A 186 19.68 -11.44 -14.70
CA ALA A 186 18.71 -11.89 -15.69
C ALA A 186 17.30 -11.30 -15.50
N ILE A 187 16.98 -10.82 -14.28
CA ILE A 187 15.69 -10.17 -13.98
C ILE A 187 15.67 -8.64 -14.21
N LEU A 188 16.77 -8.06 -14.70
CA LEU A 188 16.82 -6.61 -14.99
C LEU A 188 15.69 -6.20 -15.97
N PRO A 189 15.03 -5.05 -15.75
CA PRO A 189 15.43 -3.96 -14.85
C PRO A 189 14.91 -4.07 -13.39
N LEU A 190 14.33 -5.20 -12.96
CA LEU A 190 13.84 -5.35 -11.58
C LEU A 190 15.00 -5.39 -10.57
N PRO A 191 14.80 -4.90 -9.32
CA PRO A 191 13.67 -4.11 -8.82
C PRO A 191 13.84 -2.59 -9.03
N PHE A 192 14.90 -2.17 -9.72
CA PHE A 192 15.27 -0.76 -9.97
C PHE A 192 14.20 -0.02 -10.80
N PHE A 193 13.60 -0.71 -11.76
CA PHE A 193 12.39 -0.28 -12.45
C PHE A 193 11.47 -1.47 -12.69
N ASP A 194 10.20 -1.32 -12.35
CA ASP A 194 9.16 -2.28 -12.66
C ASP A 194 8.07 -1.59 -13.48
N ARG A 195 7.78 -2.13 -14.68
CA ARG A 195 6.70 -1.67 -15.57
C ARG A 195 5.29 -1.85 -14.96
N ARG A 196 5.17 -2.66 -13.90
CA ARG A 196 3.96 -2.82 -13.09
C ARG A 196 3.78 -1.66 -12.12
N ASP A 197 4.85 -0.98 -11.72
CA ASP A 197 4.75 0.13 -10.79
C ASP A 197 4.31 1.41 -11.49
N ASP A 198 3.00 1.61 -11.62
CA ASP A 198 2.41 2.85 -12.12
C ASP A 198 2.58 4.05 -11.13
N ARG A 199 3.64 4.11 -10.31
CA ARG A 199 3.99 5.27 -9.46
C ARG A 199 5.12 6.12 -10.08
N ASP A 200 5.53 7.18 -9.39
CA ASP A 200 6.73 7.93 -9.78
C ASP A 200 7.98 7.10 -9.46
N VAL A 201 8.97 7.11 -10.36
CA VAL A 201 10.23 6.40 -10.16
C VAL A 201 11.19 7.33 -9.45
N ASN A 202 11.70 6.93 -8.28
CA ASN A 202 12.78 7.63 -7.61
C ASN A 202 13.92 6.65 -7.36
N LEU A 203 14.98 6.72 -8.16
CA LEU A 203 16.08 5.77 -8.14
C LEU A 203 17.42 6.51 -7.94
N PRO A 204 17.93 6.56 -6.70
CA PRO A 204 19.22 7.16 -6.40
C PRO A 204 20.36 6.62 -7.25
N VAL A 205 21.26 7.51 -7.65
CA VAL A 205 22.52 7.19 -8.35
C VAL A 205 23.67 7.63 -7.45
N VAL A 206 24.38 6.65 -6.89
CA VAL A 206 25.44 6.84 -5.92
C VAL A 206 26.79 6.75 -6.59
N MET A 207 27.70 7.66 -6.28
CA MET A 207 29.05 7.72 -6.83
C MET A 207 30.09 7.89 -5.71
N GLY A 208 31.37 7.71 -6.04
CA GLY A 208 32.46 8.10 -5.14
C GLY A 208 32.51 9.61 -4.86
N ALA A 209 33.40 10.05 -3.96
CA ALA A 209 33.51 11.46 -3.52
C ALA A 209 33.77 12.46 -4.65
N ALA A 210 34.52 12.04 -5.67
CA ALA A 210 34.88 12.84 -6.83
C ALA A 210 34.81 11.95 -8.09
N PRO A 211 33.62 11.76 -8.69
CA PRO A 211 33.49 10.99 -9.93
C PRO A 211 34.17 11.73 -11.09
N ASP A 212 34.83 10.98 -11.97
CA ASP A 212 35.36 11.52 -13.22
C ASP A 212 34.25 11.64 -14.28
N ASN A 213 34.57 12.32 -15.39
CA ASN A 213 33.62 12.53 -16.49
C ASN A 213 33.05 11.21 -17.04
N ALA A 214 33.85 10.14 -17.07
CA ALA A 214 33.40 8.82 -17.54
C ALA A 214 32.39 8.19 -16.56
N THR A 215 32.56 8.39 -15.25
CA THR A 215 31.61 7.95 -14.22
C THR A 215 30.30 8.74 -14.33
N LEU A 216 30.37 10.05 -14.56
CA LEU A 216 29.21 10.91 -14.79
C LEU A 216 28.45 10.56 -16.09
N GLU A 217 29.17 10.23 -17.16
CA GLU A 217 28.61 9.76 -18.43
C GLU A 217 27.90 8.41 -18.26
N ALA A 218 28.53 7.45 -17.58
CA ALA A 218 27.91 6.14 -17.28
C ALA A 218 26.65 6.28 -16.41
N ALA A 219 26.68 7.16 -15.39
CA ALA A 219 25.52 7.49 -14.57
C ALA A 219 24.37 8.07 -15.41
N GLY A 220 24.68 9.02 -16.30
CA GLY A 220 23.72 9.60 -17.24
C GLY A 220 23.15 8.58 -18.23
N ALA A 221 23.97 7.66 -18.73
CA ALA A 221 23.54 6.58 -19.64
C ALA A 221 22.59 5.60 -18.97
N LEU A 222 22.88 5.15 -17.74
CA LEU A 222 22.00 4.25 -16.98
C LEU A 222 20.67 4.92 -16.61
N ALA A 223 20.72 6.18 -16.14
CA ALA A 223 19.51 6.96 -15.86
C ALA A 223 18.66 7.16 -17.13
N SER A 224 19.30 7.41 -18.28
CA SER A 224 18.63 7.55 -19.57
C SER A 224 18.00 6.24 -20.05
N TRP A 225 18.67 5.09 -19.86
CA TRP A 225 18.12 3.77 -20.20
C TRP A 225 16.87 3.44 -19.38
N ILE A 226 16.91 3.65 -18.07
CA ILE A 226 15.75 3.42 -17.18
C ILE A 226 14.64 4.44 -17.48
N GLY A 227 14.99 5.70 -17.75
CA GLY A 227 14.05 6.73 -18.18
C GLY A 227 13.35 6.38 -19.50
N ALA A 228 14.07 5.83 -20.48
CA ALA A 228 13.53 5.39 -21.77
C ALA A 228 12.68 4.11 -21.68
N ALA A 229 12.96 3.23 -20.72
CA ALA A 229 12.13 2.05 -20.45
C ALA A 229 10.73 2.41 -19.89
N LYS A 230 10.56 3.65 -19.36
CA LYS A 230 9.30 4.12 -18.78
C LYS A 230 8.24 4.38 -19.85
N THR A 231 7.12 3.67 -19.76
CA THR A 231 5.97 3.81 -20.66
C THR A 231 4.69 4.21 -19.91
N ARG A 232 4.66 5.43 -19.32
CA ARG A 232 3.44 6.20 -18.93
C ARG A 232 3.77 7.56 -18.29
N SER A 233 2.77 8.44 -18.29
CA SER A 233 2.81 9.86 -17.88
C SER A 233 3.06 10.11 -16.37
N ARG A 234 4.26 9.79 -15.89
CA ARG A 234 4.68 9.99 -14.49
C ARG A 234 6.16 10.35 -14.39
N MET A 235 6.57 10.99 -13.29
CA MET A 235 7.93 11.49 -13.13
C MET A 235 8.95 10.37 -12.90
N ALA A 236 10.18 10.58 -13.36
CA ALA A 236 11.33 9.75 -13.02
C ALA A 236 12.43 10.67 -12.50
N SER A 237 12.88 10.45 -11.26
CA SER A 237 13.95 11.20 -10.61
C SER A 237 15.12 10.28 -10.28
N PHE A 238 16.32 10.75 -10.60
CA PHE A 238 17.58 10.05 -10.36
C PHE A 238 18.47 10.94 -9.47
N PRO A 239 18.18 11.05 -8.16
CA PRO A 239 18.95 11.91 -7.27
C PRO A 239 20.39 11.40 -7.16
N ALA A 240 21.36 12.31 -7.33
CA ALA A 240 22.77 11.99 -7.22
C ALA A 240 23.21 12.02 -5.75
N HIS A 241 23.88 10.96 -5.30
CA HIS A 241 24.51 10.84 -3.99
C HIS A 241 26.01 10.62 -4.15
N PHE A 242 26.82 11.13 -3.22
CA PHE A 242 28.28 11.04 -3.28
C PHE A 242 28.80 10.49 -1.95
N SER A 243 29.59 9.41 -2.00
CA SER A 243 30.17 8.70 -0.83
C SER A 243 29.18 8.12 0.19
N GLU A 244 27.87 8.20 -0.06
CA GLU A 244 26.82 7.78 0.87
C GLU A 244 25.74 6.98 0.14
N LEU A 245 25.45 5.77 0.63
CA LEU A 245 24.29 5.00 0.19
C LEU A 245 23.00 5.59 0.80
N PRO A 246 21.87 5.58 0.07
CA PRO A 246 20.56 5.82 0.65
C PRO A 246 20.34 4.98 1.92
N ALA A 247 19.49 5.46 2.84
CA ALA A 247 19.22 4.73 4.07
C ALA A 247 18.62 3.34 3.82
N LYS A 248 17.78 3.21 2.77
CA LYS A 248 17.02 2.01 2.36
C LYS A 248 16.66 2.06 0.88
N GLY A 249 16.12 0.96 0.35
CA GLY A 249 15.59 0.87 -1.01
C GLY A 249 16.62 0.47 -2.07
N ASN A 250 16.29 0.76 -3.33
CA ASN A 250 17.11 0.40 -4.48
C ASN A 250 17.96 1.59 -4.94
N ALA A 251 19.18 1.34 -5.41
CA ALA A 251 20.04 2.38 -5.99
C ALA A 251 20.96 1.83 -7.08
N LEU A 252 21.33 2.70 -8.03
CA LEU A 252 22.48 2.49 -8.91
C LEU A 252 23.73 2.98 -8.17
N VAL A 253 24.84 2.27 -8.27
CA VAL A 253 26.09 2.60 -7.57
C VAL A 253 27.23 2.51 -8.57
N LEU A 254 27.94 3.60 -8.80
CA LEU A 254 29.06 3.65 -9.72
C LEU A 254 30.35 3.90 -8.94
N LEU A 255 31.19 2.86 -8.87
CA LEU A 255 32.46 2.88 -8.16
C LEU A 255 33.61 2.50 -9.10
N LYS A 256 34.76 3.15 -8.90
CA LYS A 256 35.97 2.98 -9.69
C LYS A 256 37.18 3.00 -8.76
N GLY A 257 38.08 2.04 -8.94
CA GLY A 257 39.30 1.92 -8.16
C GLY A 257 40.06 0.63 -8.48
N GLU A 258 41.35 0.59 -8.13
CA GLU A 258 42.22 -0.56 -8.37
C GLU A 258 42.28 -1.52 -7.17
N GLY A 259 41.85 -1.05 -5.99
CA GLY A 259 41.76 -1.82 -4.75
C GLY A 259 40.32 -2.21 -4.38
N PRO A 260 40.11 -2.83 -3.21
CA PRO A 260 38.78 -3.09 -2.66
C PRO A 260 37.93 -1.81 -2.61
N LEU A 261 36.68 -1.90 -3.05
CA LEU A 261 35.78 -0.76 -3.11
C LEU A 261 34.96 -0.72 -1.81
N GLN A 262 34.92 0.46 -1.17
CA GLN A 262 34.18 0.69 0.07
C GLN A 262 33.24 1.89 -0.10
N LEU A 263 31.98 1.72 0.27
CA LEU A 263 30.97 2.78 0.25
C LEU A 263 30.00 2.59 1.43
N GLY A 264 30.24 3.31 2.52
CA GLY A 264 29.54 3.06 3.79
C GLY A 264 29.74 1.61 4.26
N ALA A 265 28.65 0.86 4.41
CA ALA A 265 28.66 -0.57 4.77
C ALA A 265 28.81 -1.53 3.57
N LEU A 266 28.82 -1.03 2.33
CA LEU A 266 29.11 -1.86 1.15
C LEU A 266 30.63 -2.03 1.01
N THR A 267 31.08 -3.29 1.08
CA THR A 267 32.46 -3.70 0.80
C THR A 267 32.45 -4.64 -0.40
N MET A 268 33.29 -4.38 -1.39
CA MET A 268 33.46 -5.23 -2.57
C MET A 268 34.94 -5.55 -2.82
N PRO A 269 35.26 -6.75 -3.34
CA PRO A 269 36.64 -7.08 -3.73
C PRO A 269 37.13 -6.14 -4.84
N ALA A 270 38.45 -6.05 -4.99
CA ALA A 270 39.05 -5.28 -6.07
C ALA A 270 38.52 -5.76 -7.44
N PRO A 271 38.00 -4.87 -8.30
CA PRO A 271 37.45 -5.26 -9.60
C PRO A 271 38.58 -5.73 -10.52
N LYS A 272 38.35 -6.84 -11.22
CA LYS A 272 39.33 -7.41 -12.19
C LYS A 272 39.18 -6.82 -13.61
N GLY A 273 38.36 -5.78 -13.75
CA GLY A 273 37.95 -5.17 -15.01
C GLY A 273 36.53 -4.59 -14.89
N PRO A 274 35.95 -4.08 -16.00
CA PRO A 274 34.55 -3.66 -16.03
C PRO A 274 33.64 -4.80 -15.59
N THR A 275 32.88 -4.57 -14.53
CA THR A 275 32.03 -5.58 -13.88
C THR A 275 30.68 -4.93 -13.59
N LEU A 276 29.61 -5.71 -13.68
CA LEU A 276 28.28 -5.34 -13.21
C LEU A 276 27.81 -6.43 -12.23
N THR A 277 27.27 -6.03 -11.10
CA THR A 277 26.83 -6.91 -10.03
C THR A 277 25.50 -6.44 -9.47
N MET A 278 24.65 -7.37 -9.04
CA MET A 278 23.51 -7.06 -8.19
C MET A 278 23.82 -7.56 -6.78
N VAL A 279 23.67 -6.70 -5.78
CA VAL A 279 23.86 -7.07 -4.37
C VAL A 279 22.69 -6.60 -3.52
N THR A 280 22.49 -7.23 -2.36
CA THR A 280 21.50 -6.77 -1.38
C THR A 280 21.99 -5.49 -0.71
N HIS A 281 21.10 -4.53 -0.50
CA HIS A 281 21.41 -3.28 0.18
C HIS A 281 21.81 -3.56 1.65
N PRO A 282 23.01 -3.13 2.13
CA PRO A 282 23.49 -3.52 3.47
C PRO A 282 22.55 -3.15 4.63
N ASN A 283 21.80 -2.04 4.48
CA ASN A 283 20.86 -1.54 5.48
C ASN A 283 19.38 -1.89 5.19
N ASP A 284 19.09 -2.65 4.13
CA ASP A 284 17.73 -3.02 3.73
C ASP A 284 17.71 -4.40 3.04
N PRO A 285 17.19 -5.46 3.69
CA PRO A 285 17.21 -6.81 3.12
C PRO A 285 16.38 -6.96 1.85
N ASN A 286 15.40 -6.08 1.61
CA ASN A 286 14.56 -6.08 0.40
C ASN A 286 15.10 -5.15 -0.68
N GLY A 287 15.98 -4.20 -0.32
CA GLY A 287 16.64 -3.28 -1.25
C GLY A 287 17.77 -3.94 -2.04
N LYS A 288 18.02 -3.45 -3.26
CA LYS A 288 19.10 -3.90 -4.14
C LYS A 288 19.99 -2.75 -4.59
N LEU A 289 21.27 -3.03 -4.72
CA LEU A 289 22.24 -2.14 -5.35
C LEU A 289 22.70 -2.78 -6.66
N LEU A 290 22.67 -2.00 -7.74
CA LEU A 290 23.32 -2.36 -9.00
C LEU A 290 24.68 -1.65 -9.02
N VAL A 291 25.78 -2.43 -8.94
CA VAL A 291 27.16 -1.94 -8.78
C VAL A 291 28.06 -2.46 -9.90
#